data_AF-A0A395S020-F1
#
_entry.id   AF-A0A395S020-F1
#
_cell.length_a   1.000
_cell.length_b   1.000
_cell.length_c   1.000
_cell.angle_alpha   90.00
_cell.angle_beta   90.00
_cell.angle_gamma   90.00
#
_symmetry.space_group_name_H-M   'P 1'
#
loop_
_entity.id
_entity.type
_entity.pdbx_description
1 polymer ?
#
loop_
_entity_poly.entity_id
_entity_poly.type
_entity_poly.pdbx_seq_one_letter_code
_entity_poly.pdbx_strand_id
1 'polypeptide(L)'
;MRTISMRAGLRPLYGKALSSLPAVSIQRASISSTTPRRAKNQIYAPIRNNDSFSTYLSLSTSSRTPLLTFWSASWCSTCKAVSPLLQDLVESGVGEEEGGVSLATVEFDSPDIMSGNPNLAMTYMITSIPTLLSFDGGEAQTATKLSDARKLADREFLREWIKTEARRHGGRGGGGGGLSIFGGVIQSNLKIFDINQTTFIGTAHRMASMSRIPHLLESYIALPSEGSLNLVTSVLGASSNWLLLRHVYSYLRGSTDGDESTKDTGVILVSFMRDGAFWKEGSTKLGLDLDAYGRTGRFTFVDGLTGLYGDSKPQVPGACKDRVLRGTDAADIKKEIEGAIGDLRASRKVLIIDQLDALLAVTDESTTSLTLQNLVLGLRNLVHSTLLTLSADTPLVTTQATTLEREHASLVLSTAHAADAVLALRMLDTGTARDVSGVVRITGPSTEEMGGAVEYLYHVVADGGVKVFERGT
;
A
#
# COMPACT_ATOMS: atom_id res chain seq x y z
N MET A 1 23.00 70.27 30.53
CA MET A 1 23.16 69.98 31.98
C MET A 1 22.24 68.82 32.35
N ARG A 2 22.71 67.96 33.24
CA ARG A 2 22.18 66.65 33.61
C ARG A 2 20.88 66.72 34.44
N THR A 3 20.04 65.70 34.24
CA THR A 3 19.25 64.89 35.22
C THR A 3 18.41 65.58 36.31
N ILE A 4 17.17 65.10 36.51
CA ILE A 4 16.79 64.15 37.59
C ILE A 4 15.32 63.73 37.44
N SER A 5 15.09 62.45 37.70
CA SER A 5 13.82 61.71 37.69
C SER A 5 13.10 61.80 39.04
N MET A 6 11.76 61.77 39.04
CA MET A 6 10.98 61.14 40.13
C MET A 6 9.69 60.49 39.61
N ARG A 7 9.51 59.22 39.98
CA ARG A 7 8.31 58.40 39.86
C ARG A 7 7.56 58.47 41.20
N ALA A 8 6.25 58.62 41.18
CA ALA A 8 5.38 58.17 42.27
C ALA A 8 4.02 57.79 41.69
N GLY A 9 3.61 56.54 41.88
CA GLY A 9 2.28 56.06 41.50
C GLY A 9 1.27 56.24 42.62
N LEU A 10 -0.02 56.18 42.26
CA LEU A 10 -1.14 55.78 43.12
C LEU A 10 -2.36 55.51 42.21
N ARG A 11 -2.83 54.25 42.20
CA ARG A 11 -4.23 53.89 41.92
C ARG A 11 -5.09 54.26 43.15
N PRO A 12 -6.43 54.10 43.22
CA PRO A 12 -7.41 53.55 42.27
C PRO A 12 -8.70 54.41 42.14
N LEU A 13 -9.59 54.18 41.16
CA LEU A 13 -11.02 54.51 41.34
C LEU A 13 -11.97 53.61 40.51
N TYR A 14 -13.11 53.41 41.15
CA TYR A 14 -14.25 52.53 40.89
C TYR A 14 -15.10 52.90 39.65
N GLY A 15 -15.56 51.86 38.94
CA GLY A 15 -16.93 51.58 38.47
C GLY A 15 -17.79 52.66 37.77
N LYS A 16 -18.25 52.36 36.54
CA LYS A 16 -19.70 52.31 36.19
C LYS A 16 -19.98 51.78 34.77
N ALA A 17 -21.00 50.92 34.74
CA ALA A 17 -22.05 50.73 33.73
C ALA A 17 -21.75 50.08 32.37
N LEU A 18 -22.47 48.97 32.15
CA LEU A 18 -22.64 48.20 30.92
C LEU A 18 -23.24 49.03 29.77
N SER A 19 -22.72 48.82 28.57
CA SER A 19 -23.45 49.01 27.31
C SER A 19 -23.52 47.69 26.55
N SER A 20 -24.71 47.44 26.00
CA SER A 20 -25.15 46.24 25.29
C SER A 20 -24.36 45.96 24.01
N LEU A 21 -23.82 44.74 23.88
CA LEU A 21 -23.31 44.20 22.62
C LEU A 21 -24.49 43.68 21.77
N PRO A 22 -24.50 43.88 20.44
CA PRO A 22 -25.52 43.29 19.58
C PRO A 22 -25.28 41.78 19.44
N ALA A 23 -26.35 40.99 19.51
CA ALA A 23 -26.31 39.58 19.19
C ALA A 23 -26.02 39.41 17.68
N VAL A 24 -24.85 38.87 17.36
CA VAL A 24 -24.53 38.43 15.99
C VAL A 24 -25.34 37.16 15.71
N SER A 25 -26.36 37.30 14.89
CA SER A 25 -27.12 36.17 14.34
C SER A 25 -26.21 35.35 13.41
N ILE A 26 -25.76 34.19 13.88
CA ILE A 26 -25.10 33.20 13.03
C ILE A 26 -26.18 32.59 12.13
N GLN A 27 -26.29 33.09 10.90
CA GLN A 27 -27.00 32.37 9.85
C GLN A 27 -26.25 31.06 9.62
N ARG A 28 -26.84 29.94 10.03
CA ARG A 28 -26.45 28.62 9.53
C ARG A 28 -26.61 28.66 8.01
N ALA A 29 -25.50 28.62 7.28
CA ALA A 29 -25.52 28.34 5.86
C ALA A 29 -26.23 26.98 5.68
N SER A 30 -27.42 27.02 5.09
CA SER A 30 -28.09 25.83 4.59
C SER A 30 -27.26 25.28 3.44
N ILE A 31 -26.65 24.12 3.64
CA ILE A 31 -26.03 23.35 2.57
C ILE A 31 -27.14 23.06 1.57
N SER A 32 -27.03 23.62 0.38
CA SER A 32 -27.92 23.36 -0.74
C SER A 32 -27.89 21.86 -1.03
N SER A 33 -28.94 21.14 -0.65
CA SER A 33 -29.17 19.79 -1.14
C SER A 33 -29.53 19.93 -2.61
N THR A 34 -28.57 19.66 -3.49
CA THR A 34 -28.86 19.49 -4.91
C THR A 34 -30.00 18.49 -5.03
N THR A 35 -31.07 18.91 -5.72
CA THR A 35 -32.17 18.02 -6.12
C THR A 35 -31.57 16.72 -6.66
N PRO A 36 -32.03 15.53 -6.23
CA PRO A 36 -31.47 14.28 -6.72
C PRO A 36 -31.66 14.26 -8.23
N ARG A 37 -30.56 14.39 -8.98
CA ARG A 37 -30.58 14.13 -10.42
C ARG A 37 -31.09 12.71 -10.55
N ARG A 38 -32.16 12.50 -11.33
CA ARG A 38 -32.54 11.16 -11.79
C ARG A 38 -31.27 10.55 -12.37
N ALA A 39 -30.82 9.46 -11.76
CA ALA A 39 -29.64 8.77 -12.22
C ALA A 39 -29.96 8.18 -13.59
N LYS A 40 -29.36 8.76 -14.63
CA LYS A 40 -29.47 8.26 -15.99
C LYS A 40 -28.46 7.15 -16.18
N ASN A 41 -28.86 6.13 -16.91
CA ASN A 41 -27.94 5.09 -17.32
C ASN A 41 -26.84 5.67 -18.21
N GLN A 42 -25.64 5.11 -18.11
CA GLN A 42 -24.49 5.50 -18.93
C GLN A 42 -23.88 4.28 -19.59
N ILE A 43 -23.53 4.39 -20.87
CA ILE A 43 -22.78 3.36 -21.59
C ILE A 43 -21.44 3.96 -21.96
N TYR A 44 -20.38 3.34 -21.47
CA TYR A 44 -19.00 3.75 -21.75
C TYR A 44 -18.47 3.07 -23.02
N ALA A 45 -17.40 3.65 -23.57
CA ALA A 45 -16.67 3.03 -24.65
C ALA A 45 -16.07 1.69 -24.21
N PRO A 46 -15.82 0.75 -25.14
CA PRO A 46 -15.16 -0.51 -24.81
C PRO A 46 -13.80 -0.30 -24.13
N ILE A 47 -13.58 -1.03 -23.05
CA ILE A 47 -12.35 -1.04 -22.26
C ILE A 47 -11.34 -1.93 -22.97
N ARG A 48 -10.26 -1.30 -23.46
CA ARG A 48 -9.14 -1.95 -24.15
C ARG A 48 -7.81 -1.90 -23.38
N ASN A 49 -7.76 -1.15 -22.28
CA ASN A 49 -6.58 -1.02 -21.42
C ASN A 49 -7.01 -0.83 -19.95
N ASN A 50 -6.05 -1.00 -19.04
CA ASN A 50 -6.30 -0.92 -17.60
C ASN A 50 -6.68 0.49 -17.11
N ASP A 51 -6.18 1.54 -17.77
CA ASP A 51 -6.45 2.93 -17.39
C ASP A 51 -7.91 3.31 -17.65
N SER A 52 -8.48 2.86 -18.77
CA SER A 52 -9.90 3.05 -19.09
C SER A 52 -10.79 2.35 -18.06
N PHE A 53 -10.42 1.13 -17.66
CA PHE A 53 -11.12 0.39 -16.60
C PHE A 53 -11.09 1.17 -15.28
N SER A 54 -9.90 1.60 -14.85
CA SER A 54 -9.71 2.32 -13.58
C SER A 54 -10.45 3.65 -13.54
N THR A 55 -10.48 4.35 -14.68
CA THR A 55 -11.24 5.60 -14.86
C THR A 55 -12.74 5.35 -14.70
N TYR A 56 -13.30 4.33 -15.36
CA TYR A 56 -14.73 4.04 -15.28
C TYR A 56 -15.14 3.55 -13.89
N LEU A 57 -14.29 2.78 -13.21
CA LEU A 57 -14.52 2.37 -11.83
C LEU A 57 -14.55 3.56 -10.88
N SER A 58 -13.63 4.52 -11.07
CA SER A 58 -13.57 5.77 -10.29
C SER A 58 -14.80 6.67 -10.55
N LEU A 59 -15.21 6.80 -11.81
CA LEU A 59 -16.40 7.55 -12.20
C LEU A 59 -17.68 6.91 -11.63
N SER A 60 -17.81 5.59 -11.69
CA SER A 60 -18.91 4.83 -11.09
C SER A 60 -18.97 5.03 -9.58
N THR A 61 -17.83 4.95 -8.89
CA THR A 61 -17.76 5.18 -7.44
C THR A 61 -18.12 6.61 -7.05
N SER A 62 -17.65 7.60 -7.81
CA SER A 62 -17.93 9.02 -7.59
C SER A 62 -19.40 9.37 -7.87
N SER A 63 -19.94 8.85 -8.98
CA SER A 63 -21.35 9.03 -9.37
C SER A 63 -22.31 8.14 -8.61
N ARG A 64 -21.79 7.22 -7.78
CA ARG A 64 -22.56 6.32 -6.95
C ARG A 64 -23.50 5.41 -7.75
N THR A 65 -23.13 5.06 -8.98
CA THR A 65 -23.85 4.11 -9.82
C THR A 65 -23.01 2.85 -9.99
N PRO A 66 -23.58 1.63 -9.92
CA PRO A 66 -22.81 0.41 -10.14
C PRO A 66 -22.29 0.34 -11.58
N LEU A 67 -21.05 -0.12 -11.75
CA LEU A 67 -20.43 -0.37 -13.05
C LEU A 67 -20.61 -1.84 -13.42
N LEU A 68 -21.45 -2.09 -14.42
CA LEU A 68 -21.66 -3.38 -15.06
C LEU A 68 -20.59 -3.57 -16.13
N THR A 69 -19.83 -4.65 -16.03
CA THR A 69 -18.77 -5.00 -16.97
C THR A 69 -19.14 -6.27 -17.73
N PHE A 70 -19.14 -6.18 -19.05
CA PHE A 70 -19.38 -7.31 -19.94
C PHE A 70 -18.07 -7.77 -20.58
N TRP A 71 -17.58 -8.92 -20.17
CA TRP A 71 -16.31 -9.49 -20.62
C TRP A 71 -16.54 -10.29 -21.90
N SER A 72 -15.96 -9.82 -23.01
CA SER A 72 -16.22 -10.29 -24.36
C SER A 72 -14.92 -10.41 -25.17
N ALA A 73 -14.97 -11.12 -26.30
CA ALA A 73 -13.90 -11.14 -27.30
C ALA A 73 -14.47 -11.15 -28.72
N SER A 74 -13.71 -10.67 -29.70
CA SER A 74 -14.15 -10.57 -31.11
C SER A 74 -14.48 -11.92 -31.76
N TRP A 75 -13.86 -13.01 -31.29
CA TRP A 75 -14.03 -14.38 -31.78
C TRP A 75 -15.17 -15.14 -31.08
N CYS A 76 -15.81 -14.56 -30.06
CA CYS A 76 -16.89 -15.20 -29.32
C CYS A 76 -18.26 -15.00 -30.00
N SER A 77 -18.87 -16.08 -30.52
CA SER A 77 -20.17 -16.03 -31.20
C SER A 77 -21.33 -15.65 -30.26
N THR A 78 -21.37 -16.25 -29.06
CA THR A 78 -22.38 -15.95 -28.03
C THR A 78 -22.31 -14.48 -27.60
N CYS A 79 -21.11 -13.92 -27.50
CA CYS A 79 -20.90 -12.54 -27.07
C CYS A 79 -21.51 -11.53 -28.07
N LYS A 80 -21.46 -11.85 -29.37
CA LYS A 80 -22.07 -11.03 -30.43
C LYS A 80 -23.61 -10.98 -30.34
N ALA A 81 -24.23 -12.01 -29.79
CA ALA A 81 -25.68 -12.03 -29.55
C ALA A 81 -26.06 -11.28 -28.27
N VAL A 82 -25.26 -11.38 -27.21
CA VAL A 82 -25.56 -10.81 -25.88
C VAL A 82 -25.21 -9.32 -25.77
N SER A 83 -24.13 -8.87 -26.42
CA SER A 83 -23.69 -7.47 -26.38
C SER A 83 -24.79 -6.45 -26.76
N PRO A 84 -25.47 -6.57 -27.94
CA PRO A 84 -26.53 -5.64 -28.30
C PRO A 84 -27.75 -5.73 -27.38
N LEU A 85 -28.02 -6.90 -26.79
CA LEU A 85 -29.11 -7.08 -25.84
C LEU A 85 -28.88 -6.29 -24.54
N LEU A 86 -27.64 -6.32 -24.02
CA LEU A 86 -27.27 -5.54 -22.83
C LEU A 86 -27.31 -4.04 -23.10
N GLN A 87 -26.81 -3.60 -24.25
CA GLN A 87 -26.88 -2.19 -24.65
C GLN A 87 -28.33 -1.72 -24.76
N ASP A 88 -29.19 -2.45 -25.47
CA ASP A 88 -30.62 -2.13 -25.63
C ASP A 88 -31.36 -2.08 -24.28
N LEU A 89 -31.07 -3.01 -23.35
CA LEU A 89 -31.67 -2.99 -22.00
C LEU A 89 -31.26 -1.74 -21.22
N VAL A 90 -29.97 -1.37 -21.24
CA VAL A 90 -29.47 -0.19 -20.51
C VAL A 90 -29.95 1.11 -21.16
N GLU A 91 -29.98 1.20 -22.49
CA GLU A 91 -30.52 2.34 -23.25
C GLU A 91 -32.04 2.51 -23.06
N SER A 92 -32.78 1.40 -22.92
CA SER A 92 -34.21 1.43 -22.62
C SER A 92 -34.55 1.92 -21.20
N GLY A 93 -33.54 2.22 -20.38
CA GLY A 93 -33.70 2.78 -19.03
C GLY A 93 -33.85 1.75 -17.91
N VAL A 94 -33.51 0.48 -18.15
CA VAL A 94 -33.55 -0.56 -17.10
C VAL A 94 -32.54 -0.21 -16.00
N GLY A 95 -33.03 0.00 -14.78
CA GLY A 95 -32.22 0.38 -13.62
C GLY A 95 -32.30 1.87 -13.25
N GLU A 96 -32.78 2.76 -14.12
CA GLU A 96 -32.88 4.20 -13.82
C GLU A 96 -33.82 4.51 -12.65
N GLU A 97 -34.91 3.75 -12.53
CA GLU A 97 -35.87 3.87 -11.42
C GLU A 97 -35.25 3.50 -10.06
N GLU A 98 -34.19 2.68 -10.08
CA GLU A 98 -33.59 2.07 -8.90
C GLU A 98 -32.24 2.71 -8.52
N GLY A 99 -31.79 3.74 -9.25
CA GLY A 99 -30.52 4.44 -8.99
C GLY A 99 -29.55 4.51 -10.18
N GLY A 100 -29.93 3.96 -11.33
CA GLY A 100 -29.15 4.00 -12.58
C GLY A 100 -27.95 3.04 -12.58
N VAL A 101 -27.50 2.64 -13.76
CA VAL A 101 -26.33 1.78 -13.96
C VAL A 101 -25.39 2.32 -15.02
N SER A 102 -24.11 2.03 -14.87
CA SER A 102 -23.11 2.27 -15.91
C SER A 102 -22.71 0.95 -16.56
N LEU A 103 -22.66 0.86 -17.89
CA LEU A 103 -22.26 -0.35 -18.62
C LEU A 103 -20.97 -0.10 -19.39
N ALA A 104 -20.01 -1.02 -19.28
CA ALA A 104 -18.80 -1.03 -20.10
C ALA A 104 -18.48 -2.45 -20.59
N THR A 105 -18.12 -2.59 -21.86
CA THR A 105 -17.64 -3.87 -22.41
C THR A 105 -16.14 -3.95 -22.25
N VAL A 106 -15.62 -5.05 -21.71
CA VAL A 106 -14.18 -5.35 -21.65
C VAL A 106 -13.82 -6.25 -22.81
N GLU A 107 -12.93 -5.77 -23.68
CA GLU A 107 -12.41 -6.54 -24.81
C GLU A 107 -11.23 -7.39 -24.34
N PHE A 108 -11.51 -8.65 -23.99
CA PHE A 108 -10.54 -9.57 -23.43
C PHE A 108 -9.42 -9.92 -24.43
N ASP A 109 -9.69 -9.82 -25.73
CA ASP A 109 -8.73 -10.05 -26.82
C ASP A 109 -7.94 -8.80 -27.24
N SER A 110 -8.15 -7.66 -26.57
CA SER A 110 -7.27 -6.50 -26.75
C SER A 110 -5.87 -6.83 -26.21
N PRO A 111 -4.80 -6.52 -26.95
CA PRO A 111 -3.43 -6.85 -26.54
C PRO A 111 -3.11 -6.30 -25.15
N ASP A 112 -3.53 -5.06 -24.84
CA ASP A 112 -3.24 -4.41 -23.54
C ASP A 112 -4.09 -4.94 -22.37
N ILE A 113 -5.19 -5.68 -22.63
CA ILE A 113 -5.94 -6.40 -21.58
C ILE A 113 -5.37 -7.81 -21.38
N MET A 114 -4.94 -8.48 -22.47
CA MET A 114 -4.32 -9.80 -22.39
C MET A 114 -2.93 -9.75 -21.75
N SER A 115 -2.11 -8.75 -22.12
CA SER A 115 -0.75 -8.54 -21.61
C SER A 115 -0.70 -7.49 -20.48
N GLY A 116 -1.84 -6.89 -20.14
CA GLY A 116 -1.94 -5.84 -19.14
C GLY A 116 -1.45 -6.27 -17.76
N ASN A 117 -0.74 -5.37 -17.09
CA ASN A 117 -0.31 -5.50 -15.71
C ASN A 117 -0.93 -4.37 -14.88
N PRO A 118 -1.90 -4.63 -13.99
CA PRO A 118 -2.40 -5.95 -13.55
C PRO A 118 -3.32 -6.63 -14.57
N ASN A 119 -3.30 -7.97 -14.61
CA ASN A 119 -4.23 -8.75 -15.45
C ASN A 119 -5.63 -8.72 -14.84
N LEU A 120 -6.50 -7.88 -15.40
CA LEU A 120 -7.85 -7.63 -14.89
C LEU A 120 -8.71 -8.90 -14.80
N ALA A 121 -8.58 -9.83 -15.73
CA ALA A 121 -9.34 -11.07 -15.70
C ALA A 121 -8.93 -11.97 -14.53
N MET A 122 -7.62 -12.07 -14.23
CA MET A 122 -7.16 -12.80 -13.06
C MET A 122 -7.60 -12.12 -11.76
N THR A 123 -7.48 -10.80 -11.68
CA THR A 123 -7.89 -10.00 -10.51
C THR A 123 -9.36 -10.23 -10.14
N TYR A 124 -10.25 -10.33 -11.13
CA TYR A 124 -11.69 -10.55 -10.93
C TYR A 124 -12.12 -12.00 -11.17
N MET A 125 -11.16 -12.93 -11.20
CA MET A 125 -11.35 -14.37 -11.39
C MET A 125 -12.20 -14.72 -12.63
N ILE A 126 -12.14 -13.94 -13.71
CA ILE A 126 -12.86 -14.18 -14.96
C ILE A 126 -12.21 -15.37 -15.67
N THR A 127 -12.85 -16.54 -15.58
CA THR A 127 -12.34 -17.81 -16.10
C THR A 127 -12.89 -18.17 -17.48
N SER A 128 -13.95 -17.49 -17.92
CA SER A 128 -14.61 -17.75 -19.20
C SER A 128 -15.28 -16.49 -19.75
N ILE A 129 -15.48 -16.43 -21.07
CA ILE A 129 -16.30 -15.42 -21.74
C ILE A 129 -17.48 -16.11 -22.46
N PRO A 130 -18.67 -15.49 -22.56
CA PRO A 130 -19.03 -14.19 -21.96
C PRO A 130 -19.19 -14.25 -20.44
N THR A 131 -18.77 -13.20 -19.73
CA THR A 131 -19.06 -13.03 -18.30
C THR A 131 -19.61 -11.63 -18.03
N LEU A 132 -20.64 -11.52 -17.21
CA LEU A 132 -21.18 -10.26 -16.71
C LEU A 132 -20.83 -10.13 -15.21
N LEU A 133 -20.25 -8.99 -14.83
CA LEU A 133 -19.82 -8.71 -13.46
C LEU A 133 -20.17 -7.26 -13.08
N SER A 134 -20.77 -7.08 -11.91
CA SER A 134 -21.11 -5.77 -11.35
C SER A 134 -20.04 -5.29 -10.37
N PHE A 135 -19.77 -3.99 -10.36
CA PHE A 135 -18.91 -3.31 -9.39
C PHE A 135 -19.73 -2.26 -8.65
N ASP A 136 -19.80 -2.35 -7.32
CA ASP A 136 -20.46 -1.37 -6.46
C ASP A 136 -19.46 -0.77 -5.48
N GLY A 137 -19.38 0.56 -5.43
CA GLY A 137 -18.45 1.27 -4.55
C GLY A 137 -16.97 0.90 -4.74
N GLY A 138 -16.58 0.47 -5.95
CA GLY A 138 -15.22 0.02 -6.25
C GLY A 138 -14.99 -1.49 -6.03
N GLU A 139 -15.95 -2.22 -5.45
CA GLU A 139 -15.80 -3.65 -5.12
C GLU A 139 -16.52 -4.55 -6.13
N ALA A 140 -15.83 -5.60 -6.58
CA ALA A 140 -16.37 -6.60 -7.51
C ALA A 140 -17.39 -7.53 -6.83
N GLN A 141 -18.60 -7.58 -7.36
CA GLN A 141 -19.69 -8.41 -6.84
C GLN A 141 -19.61 -9.83 -7.39
N THR A 142 -18.71 -10.63 -6.82
CA THR A 142 -18.46 -12.01 -7.28
C THR A 142 -19.66 -12.96 -7.06
N ALA A 143 -20.52 -12.67 -6.07
CA ALA A 143 -21.70 -13.48 -5.77
C ALA A 143 -22.79 -13.43 -6.86
N THR A 144 -22.89 -12.32 -7.60
CA THR A 144 -23.86 -12.16 -8.71
C THR A 144 -23.23 -12.22 -10.09
N LYS A 145 -21.96 -12.64 -10.16
CA LYS A 145 -21.25 -12.90 -11.40
C LYS A 145 -21.99 -13.94 -12.25
N LEU A 146 -22.17 -13.63 -13.53
CA LEU A 146 -22.93 -14.44 -14.45
C LEU A 146 -22.07 -14.86 -15.65
N SER A 147 -21.81 -16.16 -15.78
CA SER A 147 -21.08 -16.76 -16.91
C SER A 147 -21.93 -17.77 -17.71
N ASP A 148 -23.16 -18.04 -17.28
CA ASP A 148 -24.08 -18.97 -17.96
C ASP A 148 -24.62 -18.38 -19.26
N ALA A 149 -24.19 -18.92 -20.41
CA ALA A 149 -24.62 -18.46 -21.73
C ALA A 149 -26.15 -18.47 -21.95
N ARG A 150 -26.88 -19.42 -21.35
CA ARG A 150 -28.35 -19.51 -21.48
C ARG A 150 -29.06 -18.37 -20.76
N LYS A 151 -28.57 -18.01 -19.56
CA LYS A 151 -29.11 -16.91 -18.76
C LYS A 151 -28.75 -15.55 -19.37
N LEU A 152 -27.56 -15.43 -19.96
CA LEU A 152 -27.11 -14.25 -20.68
C LEU A 152 -27.90 -14.01 -21.98
N ALA A 153 -28.48 -15.05 -22.58
CA ALA A 153 -29.34 -14.93 -23.75
C ALA A 153 -30.80 -14.58 -23.41
N ASP A 154 -31.19 -14.68 -22.13
CA ASP A 154 -32.55 -14.40 -21.67
C ASP A 154 -32.69 -12.91 -21.30
N ARG A 155 -33.51 -12.20 -22.08
CA ARG A 155 -33.76 -10.77 -21.92
C ARG A 155 -34.43 -10.42 -20.60
N GLU A 156 -35.39 -11.22 -20.14
CA GLU A 156 -36.13 -10.94 -18.90
C GLU A 156 -35.24 -11.21 -17.69
N PHE A 157 -34.44 -12.27 -17.76
CA PHE A 157 -33.43 -12.54 -16.72
C PHE A 157 -32.43 -11.39 -16.58
N LEU A 158 -31.86 -10.91 -17.69
CA LEU A 158 -30.93 -9.77 -17.66
C LEU A 158 -31.59 -8.49 -17.14
N ARG A 159 -32.85 -8.24 -17.52
CA ARG A 159 -33.63 -7.10 -17.03
C ARG A 159 -33.73 -7.10 -15.50
N GLU A 160 -34.09 -8.24 -14.91
CA GLU A 160 -34.21 -8.37 -13.46
C GLU A 160 -32.85 -8.37 -12.75
N TRP A 161 -31.81 -8.93 -13.37
CA TRP A 161 -30.45 -8.87 -12.84
C TRP A 161 -29.94 -7.43 -12.76
N ILE A 162 -30.11 -6.63 -13.84
CA ILE A 162 -29.71 -5.21 -13.87
C ILE A 162 -30.45 -4.41 -12.79
N LYS A 163 -31.76 -4.61 -12.63
CA LYS A 163 -32.54 -3.95 -11.56
C LYS A 163 -32.05 -4.33 -10.16
N THR A 164 -31.70 -5.60 -9.96
CA THR A 164 -31.19 -6.10 -8.67
C THR A 164 -29.87 -5.42 -8.31
N GLU A 165 -28.97 -5.28 -9.28
CA GLU A 165 -27.69 -4.58 -9.09
C GLU A 165 -27.89 -3.08 -8.86
N ALA A 166 -28.82 -2.45 -9.59
CA ALA A 166 -29.16 -1.04 -9.38
C ALA A 166 -29.69 -0.77 -7.95
N ARG A 167 -30.56 -1.66 -7.43
CA ARG A 167 -31.14 -1.57 -6.08
C ARG A 167 -30.13 -1.62 -4.93
N ARG A 168 -28.97 -2.27 -5.13
CA ARG A 168 -27.95 -2.39 -4.08
C ARG A 168 -27.47 -1.04 -3.55
N HIS A 169 -27.57 0.01 -4.36
CA HIS A 169 -27.18 1.36 -3.97
C HIS A 169 -28.20 2.06 -3.06
N GLY A 170 -29.47 1.62 -3.02
CA GLY A 170 -30.55 2.28 -2.27
C GLY A 170 -30.44 2.26 -0.74
N GLY A 171 -29.47 1.54 -0.16
CA GLY A 171 -29.31 1.37 1.29
C GLY A 171 -28.15 2.13 1.95
N ARG A 172 -27.29 2.79 1.19
CA ARG A 172 -26.11 3.50 1.74
C ARG A 172 -26.46 4.95 2.13
N GLY A 173 -27.27 5.10 3.17
CA GLY A 173 -27.56 6.38 3.79
C GLY A 173 -27.87 6.25 5.28
N GLY A 174 -26.93 6.67 6.14
CA GLY A 174 -27.16 6.86 7.58
C GLY A 174 -26.30 5.97 8.47
N GLY A 175 -25.50 6.59 9.33
CA GLY A 175 -24.70 5.88 10.34
C GLY A 175 -25.57 5.12 11.34
N GLY A 176 -25.03 3.99 11.81
CA GLY A 176 -25.63 3.19 12.88
C GLY A 176 -24.99 1.81 12.91
N GLY A 177 -24.31 1.49 14.01
CA GLY A 177 -23.85 0.13 14.25
C GLY A 177 -25.02 -0.84 14.33
N GLY A 178 -24.78 -2.10 13.97
CA GLY A 178 -25.76 -3.15 14.15
C GLY A 178 -25.52 -4.33 13.23
N LEU A 179 -25.34 -5.50 13.84
CA LEU A 179 -25.38 -6.81 13.21
C LEU A 179 -26.58 -6.93 12.25
N SER A 180 -26.41 -7.67 11.16
CA SER A 180 -27.53 -8.30 10.46
C SER A 180 -27.21 -9.76 10.23
N ILE A 181 -27.80 -10.55 11.12
CA ILE A 181 -28.00 -11.99 11.02
C ILE A 181 -29.36 -12.20 10.33
N PHE A 182 -29.44 -13.28 9.53
CA PHE A 182 -30.63 -13.95 8.96
C PHE A 182 -31.29 -13.35 7.70
N GLY A 183 -31.63 -14.15 6.67
CA GLY A 183 -31.50 -15.60 6.54
C GLY A 183 -32.08 -16.15 5.25
N GLY A 184 -31.96 -17.47 5.08
CA GLY A 184 -32.53 -18.20 3.93
C GLY A 184 -31.91 -19.56 3.62
N VAL A 185 -32.03 -20.51 4.56
CA VAL A 185 -32.36 -21.93 4.34
C VAL A 185 -31.75 -22.64 3.12
N ILE A 186 -30.71 -23.48 3.33
CA ILE A 186 -30.64 -24.82 2.74
C ILE A 186 -30.14 -25.78 3.81
N GLN A 187 -31.07 -26.55 4.36
CA GLN A 187 -30.81 -27.70 5.19
C GLN A 187 -31.04 -28.93 4.30
N SER A 188 -29.97 -29.67 4.00
CA SER A 188 -30.09 -31.06 3.60
C SER A 188 -28.87 -31.83 4.07
N ASN A 189 -29.13 -32.65 5.08
CA ASN A 189 -28.36 -33.78 5.58
C ASN A 189 -27.52 -34.49 4.49
N LEU A 190 -26.32 -35.00 4.83
CA LEU A 190 -26.17 -36.42 5.22
C LEU A 190 -24.69 -36.85 5.41
N LYS A 191 -24.46 -37.50 6.56
CA LYS A 191 -23.43 -38.51 6.91
C LYS A 191 -21.97 -38.09 7.16
N ILE A 192 -21.74 -37.90 8.45
CA ILE A 192 -20.58 -38.38 9.23
C ILE A 192 -20.16 -39.79 8.77
N PHE A 193 -18.89 -39.94 8.40
CA PHE A 193 -18.15 -41.19 8.52
C PHE A 193 -16.85 -40.90 9.27
N ASP A 194 -16.80 -41.46 10.47
CA ASP A 194 -15.68 -41.53 11.38
C ASP A 194 -14.88 -42.80 11.03
N ILE A 195 -13.60 -42.68 10.69
CA ILE A 195 -12.69 -43.83 10.52
C ILE A 195 -11.31 -43.48 11.10
N ASN A 196 -11.15 -43.90 12.35
CA ASN A 196 -10.00 -44.57 12.96
C ASN A 196 -8.58 -44.03 12.74
N GLN A 197 -8.01 -43.62 13.88
CA GLN A 197 -6.62 -43.85 14.26
C GLN A 197 -6.12 -45.23 13.81
N THR A 198 -4.97 -45.25 13.14
CA THR A 198 -4.03 -46.37 13.28
C THR A 198 -2.60 -45.84 13.26
N THR A 199 -1.94 -46.16 14.35
CA THR A 199 -0.54 -45.99 14.72
C THR A 199 0.44 -46.30 13.59
N PHE A 200 1.32 -45.35 13.26
CA PHE A 200 2.61 -45.66 12.62
C PHE A 200 3.74 -45.05 13.45
N ILE A 201 4.52 -45.96 14.04
CA ILE A 201 5.75 -45.72 14.77
C ILE A 201 6.86 -45.39 13.76
N GLY A 202 7.67 -44.37 14.09
CA GLY A 202 9.06 -44.30 13.67
C GLY A 202 9.37 -43.55 12.37
N THR A 203 9.53 -42.23 12.47
CA THR A 203 10.71 -41.51 11.95
C THR A 203 10.65 -40.06 12.44
N ALA A 204 11.19 -39.82 13.64
CA ALA A 204 11.58 -38.49 14.08
C ALA A 204 12.82 -38.06 13.30
N HIS A 205 12.62 -37.54 12.10
CA HIS A 205 13.67 -36.81 11.38
C HIS A 205 13.12 -35.48 10.86
N ARG A 206 13.57 -34.41 11.53
CA ARG A 206 13.57 -33.01 11.10
C ARG A 206 12.23 -32.41 10.65
N MET A 207 11.43 -31.97 11.62
CA MET A 207 10.82 -30.64 11.47
C MET A 207 11.94 -29.62 11.65
N ALA A 208 12.65 -29.29 10.56
CA ALA A 208 13.45 -28.08 10.52
C ALA A 208 12.46 -26.90 10.63
N SER A 209 12.61 -26.08 11.66
CA SER A 209 11.98 -24.77 11.69
C SER A 209 12.34 -24.05 10.39
N MET A 210 11.37 -23.82 9.51
CA MET A 210 11.63 -22.99 8.33
C MET A 210 12.06 -21.62 8.84
N SER A 211 13.34 -21.28 8.65
CA SER A 211 13.86 -19.96 8.96
C SER A 211 13.00 -18.93 8.23
N ARG A 212 12.51 -17.91 8.95
CA ARG A 212 11.72 -16.82 8.34
C ARG A 212 12.54 -16.01 7.32
N ILE A 213 13.86 -16.13 7.41
CA ILE A 213 14.86 -15.63 6.46
C ILE A 213 15.22 -16.75 5.48
N PRO A 214 15.09 -16.52 4.16
CA PRO A 214 15.58 -17.46 3.16
C PRO A 214 17.11 -17.63 3.26
N HIS A 215 17.60 -18.87 3.33
CA HIS A 215 19.03 -19.19 3.52
C HIS A 215 19.98 -18.48 2.52
N LEU A 216 19.59 -18.36 1.25
CA LEU A 216 20.39 -17.67 0.22
C LEU A 216 20.58 -16.18 0.49
N LEU A 217 19.71 -15.57 1.30
CA LEU A 217 19.77 -14.15 1.64
C LEU A 217 20.31 -13.89 3.05
N GLU A 218 20.64 -14.94 3.82
CA GLU A 218 20.99 -14.81 5.23
C GLU A 218 22.22 -13.92 5.46
N SER A 219 23.27 -14.10 4.64
CA SER A 219 24.48 -13.28 4.69
C SER A 219 24.24 -11.81 4.33
N TYR A 220 23.30 -11.53 3.42
CA TYR A 220 22.99 -10.18 2.95
C TYR A 220 22.00 -9.43 3.86
N ILE A 221 21.24 -10.17 4.68
CA ILE A 221 20.26 -9.63 5.63
C ILE A 221 20.84 -9.52 7.06
N ALA A 222 22.01 -10.10 7.30
CA ALA A 222 22.76 -9.95 8.54
C ALA A 222 23.13 -8.49 8.82
N LEU A 223 23.42 -8.18 10.08
CA LEU A 223 23.85 -6.83 10.48
C LEU A 223 25.18 -6.48 9.78
N PRO A 224 25.22 -5.39 8.99
CA PRO A 224 26.44 -5.01 8.27
C PRO A 224 27.47 -4.33 9.20
N SER A 225 28.65 -4.03 8.66
CA SER A 225 29.72 -3.33 9.36
C SER A 225 29.31 -1.91 9.79
N GLU A 226 30.00 -1.37 10.79
CA GLU A 226 29.75 -0.01 11.27
C GLU A 226 29.97 1.03 10.15
N GLY A 227 29.08 2.01 10.05
CA GLY A 227 29.09 3.07 9.04
C GLY A 227 28.50 2.67 7.68
N SER A 228 28.11 1.41 7.48
CA SER A 228 27.67 0.93 6.17
C SER A 228 26.37 1.59 5.70
N LEU A 229 26.26 1.83 4.40
CA LEU A 229 25.05 2.22 3.69
C LEU A 229 24.65 1.12 2.72
N ASN A 230 23.53 0.45 2.99
CA ASN A 230 22.95 -0.52 2.07
C ASN A 230 21.74 0.12 1.36
N LEU A 231 21.66 -0.09 0.05
CA LEU A 231 20.57 0.41 -0.78
C LEU A 231 19.72 -0.77 -1.26
N VAL A 232 18.40 -0.67 -1.09
CA VAL A 232 17.43 -1.55 -1.76
C VAL A 232 16.70 -0.74 -2.81
N THR A 233 16.78 -1.15 -4.06
CA THR A 233 15.99 -0.53 -5.12
C THR A 233 14.79 -1.41 -5.45
N SER A 234 13.65 -0.75 -5.73
CA SER A 234 12.40 -1.41 -6.11
C SER A 234 11.86 -0.84 -7.41
N VAL A 235 11.05 -1.63 -8.10
CA VAL A 235 10.34 -1.24 -9.33
C VAL A 235 8.85 -1.51 -9.19
N LEU A 236 8.03 -0.89 -10.03
CA LEU A 236 6.59 -1.11 -10.09
C LEU A 236 6.33 -2.58 -10.43
N GLY A 237 5.72 -3.29 -9.48
CA GLY A 237 5.50 -4.74 -9.56
C GLY A 237 6.45 -5.58 -8.70
N ALA A 238 7.58 -5.03 -8.24
CA ALA A 238 8.55 -5.70 -7.37
C ALA A 238 8.85 -4.87 -6.11
N SER A 239 8.00 -5.00 -5.09
CA SER A 239 8.10 -4.21 -3.84
C SER A 239 9.25 -4.66 -2.92
N SER A 240 9.86 -3.72 -2.20
CA SER A 240 10.93 -3.94 -1.21
C SER A 240 10.46 -4.35 0.19
N ASN A 241 9.17 -4.22 0.50
CA ASN A 241 8.63 -4.39 1.87
C ASN A 241 8.97 -5.74 2.50
N TRP A 242 8.82 -6.81 1.73
CA TRP A 242 9.06 -8.17 2.23
C TRP A 242 10.51 -8.34 2.67
N LEU A 243 11.45 -7.69 1.97
CA LEU A 243 12.87 -7.71 2.28
C LEU A 243 13.17 -6.84 3.51
N LEU A 244 12.56 -5.66 3.59
CA LEU A 244 12.68 -4.76 4.75
C LEU A 244 12.19 -5.42 6.04
N LEU A 245 11.04 -6.08 5.99
CA LEU A 245 10.50 -6.85 7.13
C LEU A 245 11.48 -7.93 7.61
N ARG A 246 12.29 -8.51 6.71
CA ARG A 246 13.30 -9.51 7.05
C ARG A 246 14.57 -8.90 7.62
N HIS A 247 14.99 -7.72 7.16
CA HIS A 247 16.02 -6.94 7.84
C HIS A 247 15.58 -6.57 9.26
N VAL A 248 14.37 -6.04 9.43
CA VAL A 248 13.80 -5.74 10.76
C VAL A 248 13.78 -6.99 11.64
N TYR A 249 13.29 -8.11 11.12
CA TYR A 249 13.29 -9.39 11.82
C TYR A 249 14.70 -9.82 12.24
N SER A 250 15.66 -9.81 11.32
CA SER A 250 17.06 -10.17 11.55
C SER A 250 17.70 -9.31 12.64
N TYR A 251 17.56 -7.99 12.55
CA TYR A 251 18.19 -7.05 13.48
C TYR A 251 17.58 -7.11 14.89
N LEU A 252 16.27 -7.37 15.03
CA LEU A 252 15.61 -7.41 16.34
C LEU A 252 15.70 -8.79 17.02
N ARG A 253 15.67 -9.89 16.25
CA ARG A 253 15.88 -11.24 16.79
C ARG A 253 17.35 -11.51 17.13
N GLY A 254 18.28 -10.91 16.39
CA GLY A 254 19.68 -11.29 16.40
C GLY A 254 19.91 -12.57 15.58
N SER A 255 21.17 -12.84 15.22
CA SER A 255 21.52 -14.09 14.54
C SER A 255 21.22 -15.27 15.48
N THR A 256 20.65 -16.36 14.96
CA THR A 256 20.39 -17.58 15.72
C THR A 256 21.67 -18.24 16.25
N ASP A 257 22.82 -17.86 15.73
CA ASP A 257 24.14 -18.28 16.20
C ASP A 257 24.64 -17.36 17.31
N GLY A 258 24.23 -17.67 18.56
CA GLY A 258 25.03 -17.54 19.79
C GLY A 258 25.70 -16.21 20.18
N ASP A 259 25.68 -15.18 19.34
CA ASP A 259 26.43 -13.96 19.55
C ASP A 259 25.58 -12.99 20.36
N GLU A 260 25.80 -13.02 21.68
CA GLU A 260 25.21 -12.10 22.67
C GLU A 260 25.29 -10.63 22.22
N SER A 261 26.28 -10.27 21.39
CA SER A 261 26.41 -8.94 20.80
C SER A 261 25.13 -8.53 20.06
N THR A 262 24.54 -9.39 19.22
CA THR A 262 23.39 -9.10 18.33
C THR A 262 22.07 -8.89 19.05
N LYS A 263 21.99 -9.23 20.33
CA LYS A 263 20.81 -9.02 21.16
C LYS A 263 20.64 -7.58 21.63
N ASP A 264 21.65 -6.72 21.47
CA ASP A 264 21.59 -5.29 21.82
C ASP A 264 21.53 -4.37 20.58
N THR A 265 20.87 -4.83 19.53
CA THR A 265 20.57 -4.02 18.35
C THR A 265 19.18 -3.41 18.48
N GLY A 266 19.06 -2.12 18.18
CA GLY A 266 17.81 -1.39 18.08
C GLY A 266 17.57 -0.86 16.67
N VAL A 267 16.31 -0.80 16.25
CA VAL A 267 15.92 -0.43 14.89
C VAL A 267 15.05 0.82 14.91
N ILE A 268 15.45 1.82 14.11
CA ILE A 268 14.62 2.96 13.75
C ILE A 268 14.07 2.69 12.35
N LEU A 269 12.75 2.62 12.22
CA LEU A 269 12.09 2.51 10.92
C LEU A 269 11.37 3.82 10.60
N VAL A 270 11.81 4.48 9.54
CA VAL A 270 11.18 5.68 8.96
C VAL A 270 10.50 5.26 7.67
N SER A 271 9.23 5.58 7.46
CA SER A 271 8.56 5.32 6.17
C SER A 271 7.78 6.55 5.72
N PHE A 272 7.98 6.92 4.46
CA PHE A 272 7.28 8.06 3.84
C PHE A 272 6.05 7.65 3.02
N MET A 273 5.85 6.33 2.84
CA MET A 273 4.83 5.79 1.95
C MET A 273 3.88 4.81 2.64
N ARG A 274 4.17 4.37 3.87
CA ARG A 274 3.28 3.50 4.67
C ARG A 274 3.26 3.87 6.14
N ASP A 275 2.12 3.60 6.76
CA ASP A 275 1.90 3.85 8.18
C ASP A 275 2.49 2.74 9.08
N GLY A 276 2.49 3.00 10.40
CA GLY A 276 2.98 2.04 11.37
C GLY A 276 2.15 0.76 11.45
N ALA A 277 0.84 0.83 11.13
CA ALA A 277 -0.05 -0.32 11.16
C ALA A 277 0.37 -1.37 10.11
N PHE A 278 0.72 -0.93 8.90
CA PHE A 278 1.25 -1.80 7.85
C PHE A 278 2.47 -2.60 8.32
N TRP A 279 3.46 -1.91 8.92
CA TRP A 279 4.70 -2.55 9.35
C TRP A 279 4.47 -3.50 10.53
N LYS A 280 3.58 -3.14 11.48
CA LYS A 280 3.18 -4.00 12.60
C LYS A 280 2.48 -5.27 12.13
N GLU A 281 1.55 -5.17 11.17
CA GLU A 281 0.87 -6.34 10.60
C GLU A 281 1.88 -7.26 9.88
N GLY A 282 2.76 -6.69 9.05
CA GLY A 282 3.78 -7.43 8.33
C GLY A 282 4.77 -8.16 9.26
N SER A 283 5.22 -7.51 10.33
CA SER A 283 6.10 -8.12 11.32
C SER A 283 5.39 -9.19 12.16
N THR A 284 4.10 -9.02 12.46
CA THR A 284 3.31 -10.02 13.18
C THR A 284 3.22 -11.33 12.40
N LYS A 285 3.07 -11.27 11.07
CA LYS A 285 3.09 -12.46 10.19
C LYS A 285 4.43 -13.22 10.24
N LEU A 286 5.53 -12.52 10.53
CA LEU A 286 6.85 -13.12 10.74
C LEU A 286 7.07 -13.63 12.18
N GLY A 287 6.11 -13.43 13.09
CA GLY A 287 6.22 -13.79 14.51
C GLY A 287 7.03 -12.78 15.33
N LEU A 288 7.00 -11.51 14.94
CA LEU A 288 7.68 -10.40 15.60
C LEU A 288 6.66 -9.35 16.07
N ASP A 289 6.62 -9.09 17.37
CA ASP A 289 5.76 -8.05 17.98
C ASP A 289 6.56 -6.75 18.16
N LEU A 290 6.40 -5.80 17.22
CA LEU A 290 7.10 -4.52 17.25
C LEU A 290 6.73 -3.66 18.47
N ASP A 291 5.51 -3.75 18.99
CA ASP A 291 5.09 -2.97 20.16
C ASP A 291 5.77 -3.50 21.44
N ALA A 292 6.04 -4.81 21.51
CA ALA A 292 6.89 -5.36 22.57
C ALA A 292 8.33 -4.81 22.50
N TYR A 293 8.94 -4.79 21.31
CA TYR A 293 10.29 -4.21 21.15
C TYR A 293 10.32 -2.71 21.42
N GLY A 294 9.24 -1.99 21.06
CA GLY A 294 9.06 -0.57 21.42
C GLY A 294 9.05 -0.33 22.92
N ARG A 295 8.32 -1.15 23.69
CA ARG A 295 8.31 -1.08 25.17
C ARG A 295 9.68 -1.35 25.80
N THR A 296 10.50 -2.21 25.19
CA THR A 296 11.88 -2.45 25.63
C THR A 296 12.87 -1.37 25.21
N GLY A 297 12.46 -0.42 24.36
CA GLY A 297 13.32 0.63 23.80
C GLY A 297 14.28 0.12 22.72
N ARG A 298 13.94 -0.98 22.04
CA ARG A 298 14.73 -1.58 20.94
C ARG A 298 14.13 -1.31 19.57
N PHE A 299 12.91 -0.79 19.49
CA PHE A 299 12.29 -0.41 18.22
C PHE A 299 11.62 0.95 18.35
N THR A 300 11.71 1.77 17.30
CA THR A 300 10.96 3.01 17.19
C THR A 300 10.52 3.21 15.75
N PHE A 301 9.31 3.74 15.56
CA PHE A 301 8.76 4.03 14.25
C PHE A 301 8.56 5.53 14.09
N VAL A 302 8.97 6.04 12.92
CA VAL A 302 8.77 7.42 12.50
C VAL A 302 7.85 7.42 11.29
N ASP A 303 6.66 7.97 11.47
CA ASP A 303 5.63 8.11 10.44
C ASP A 303 5.89 9.36 9.60
N GLY A 304 6.37 9.17 8.38
CA GLY A 304 6.54 10.20 7.36
C GLY A 304 5.35 10.35 6.42
N LEU A 305 4.25 9.61 6.62
CA LEU A 305 3.09 9.60 5.74
C LEU A 305 1.91 10.36 6.37
N THR A 306 1.44 9.95 7.54
CA THR A 306 0.15 10.46 8.06
C THR A 306 0.18 11.98 8.31
N GLY A 307 1.29 12.50 8.82
CA GLY A 307 1.42 13.92 9.15
C GLY A 307 1.82 14.83 7.99
N LEU A 308 2.44 14.30 6.93
CA LEU A 308 2.82 15.07 5.75
C LEU A 308 1.68 15.17 4.72
N TYR A 309 0.79 14.17 4.67
CA TYR A 309 -0.23 14.04 3.62
C TYR A 309 -1.69 14.11 4.13
N GLY A 310 -1.91 14.12 5.45
CA GLY A 310 -3.24 14.12 6.05
C GLY A 310 -3.65 15.45 6.69
N ASP A 311 -4.89 15.90 6.44
CA ASP A 311 -5.52 17.02 7.16
C ASP A 311 -6.02 16.57 8.55
N SER A 312 -5.18 16.28 9.55
CA SER A 312 -5.71 16.20 10.94
C SER A 312 -4.73 16.23 12.13
N LYS A 313 -5.11 17.09 13.09
CA LYS A 313 -5.10 17.08 14.57
C LYS A 313 -4.09 16.22 15.38
N PRO A 314 -3.68 16.73 16.57
CA PRO A 314 -2.80 16.02 17.49
C PRO A 314 -3.40 14.68 17.97
N GLN A 315 -2.57 13.64 18.02
CA GLN A 315 -2.95 12.30 18.48
C GLN A 315 -3.50 12.28 19.91
N VAL A 316 -4.41 11.34 20.19
CA VAL A 316 -4.90 11.03 21.53
C VAL A 316 -3.75 10.43 22.36
N PRO A 317 -3.45 10.97 23.56
CA PRO A 317 -2.34 10.50 24.38
C PRO A 317 -2.65 9.09 24.93
N GLY A 318 -1.94 8.06 24.46
CA GLY A 318 -2.04 6.72 25.05
C GLY A 318 -1.67 5.52 24.16
N ALA A 319 -1.61 5.67 22.83
CA ALA A 319 -1.07 4.63 21.95
C ALA A 319 0.45 4.79 21.81
N CYS A 320 1.17 3.73 21.42
CA CYS A 320 2.63 3.72 21.19
C CYS A 320 3.13 5.04 20.61
N LYS A 321 4.24 5.58 21.14
CA LYS A 321 4.84 6.90 20.81
C LYS A 321 5.42 6.91 19.37
N ASP A 322 4.60 6.65 18.38
CA ASP A 322 5.00 6.71 16.98
C ASP A 322 5.22 8.20 16.66
N ARG A 323 6.45 8.57 16.30
CA ARG A 323 6.80 9.97 16.00
C ARG A 323 6.27 10.32 14.63
N VAL A 324 5.46 11.37 14.51
CA VAL A 324 4.84 11.76 13.24
C VAL A 324 5.53 12.99 12.70
N LEU A 325 6.10 12.90 11.50
CA LEU A 325 6.66 14.03 10.77
C LEU A 325 5.52 14.92 10.27
N ARG A 326 5.60 16.22 10.58
CA ARG A 326 4.58 17.23 10.22
C ARG A 326 5.10 18.32 9.29
N GLY A 327 6.42 18.37 9.10
CA GLY A 327 7.09 19.35 8.26
C GLY A 327 7.89 18.66 7.17
N THR A 328 7.96 19.30 6.01
CA THR A 328 8.72 18.84 4.84
C THR A 328 10.17 19.35 4.83
N ASP A 329 10.53 20.26 5.74
CA ASP A 329 11.90 20.77 5.86
C ASP A 329 12.85 19.66 6.32
N ALA A 330 13.94 19.47 5.57
CA ALA A 330 14.98 18.50 5.88
C ALA A 330 15.59 18.70 7.28
N ALA A 331 15.64 19.94 7.79
CA ALA A 331 16.14 20.20 9.14
C ALA A 331 15.20 19.66 10.23
N ASP A 332 13.89 19.81 10.06
CA ASP A 332 12.88 19.29 10.98
C ASP A 332 12.81 17.76 10.91
N ILE A 333 12.86 17.19 9.71
CA ILE A 333 12.94 15.74 9.49
C ILE A 333 14.16 15.16 10.20
N LYS A 334 15.33 15.79 10.03
CA LYS A 334 16.56 15.39 10.71
C LYS A 334 16.38 15.38 12.22
N LYS A 335 15.86 16.47 12.78
CA LYS A 335 15.68 16.63 14.23
C LYS A 335 14.72 15.58 14.83
N GLU A 336 13.63 15.25 14.14
CA GLU A 336 12.70 14.23 14.62
C GLU A 336 13.31 12.83 14.56
N ILE A 337 14.08 12.51 13.51
CA ILE A 337 14.81 11.24 13.42
C ILE A 337 15.92 11.17 14.48
N GLU A 338 16.63 12.26 14.75
CA GLU A 338 17.60 12.35 15.86
C GLU A 338 16.92 12.12 17.22
N GLY A 339 15.72 12.67 17.42
CA GLY A 339 14.90 12.39 18.59
C GLY A 339 14.52 10.92 18.71
N ALA A 340 14.15 10.28 17.59
CA ALA A 340 13.84 8.85 17.54
C ALA A 340 15.07 7.98 17.87
N ILE A 341 16.24 8.36 17.34
CA ILE A 341 17.52 7.72 17.66
C ILE A 341 17.81 7.85 19.16
N GLY A 342 17.52 9.01 19.76
CA GLY A 342 17.68 9.26 21.20
C GLY A 342 16.76 8.41 22.09
N ASP A 343 15.58 8.04 21.62
CA ASP A 343 14.62 7.22 22.38
C ASP A 343 15.04 5.75 22.51
N LEU A 344 15.89 5.26 21.59
CA LEU A 344 16.39 3.89 21.64
C LEU A 344 17.43 3.71 22.75
N ARG A 345 17.26 2.62 23.51
CA ARG A 345 18.14 2.21 24.62
C ARG A 345 19.25 1.25 24.20
N ALA A 346 19.16 0.69 22.99
CA ALA A 346 20.15 -0.23 22.45
C ALA A 346 21.49 0.47 22.16
N SER A 347 22.60 -0.23 22.35
CA SER A 347 23.94 0.29 22.01
C SER A 347 24.13 0.44 20.49
N ARG A 348 23.70 -0.54 19.71
CA ARG A 348 23.80 -0.51 18.25
C ARG A 348 22.47 -0.11 17.64
N LYS A 349 22.46 1.00 16.93
CA LYS A 349 21.25 1.59 16.35
C LYS A 349 21.30 1.46 14.84
N VAL A 350 20.30 0.85 14.24
CA VAL A 350 20.18 0.67 12.79
C VAL A 350 19.05 1.54 12.28
N LEU A 351 19.33 2.35 11.26
CA LEU A 351 18.35 3.20 10.61
C LEU A 351 17.86 2.54 9.33
N ILE A 352 16.54 2.39 9.19
CA ILE A 352 15.88 1.95 7.96
C ILE A 352 15.01 3.09 7.47
N ILE A 353 15.22 3.54 6.24
CA ILE A 353 14.44 4.59 5.59
C ILE A 353 13.73 4.00 4.37
N ASP A 354 12.41 3.91 4.47
CA ASP A 354 11.52 3.42 3.42
C ASP A 354 11.00 4.57 2.53
N GLN A 355 11.27 4.46 1.23
CA GLN A 355 10.91 5.38 0.14
C GLN A 355 11.24 6.86 0.40
N LEU A 356 12.52 7.17 0.62
CA LEU A 356 12.98 8.56 0.81
C LEU A 356 12.73 9.45 -0.42
N ASP A 357 12.74 8.84 -1.61
CA ASP A 357 12.43 9.48 -2.89
C ASP A 357 11.04 10.14 -2.93
N ALA A 358 10.08 9.65 -2.13
CA ALA A 358 8.77 10.28 -2.00
C ALA A 358 8.85 11.73 -1.51
N LEU A 359 9.86 12.09 -0.70
CA LEU A 359 10.05 13.46 -0.25
C LEU A 359 10.29 14.42 -1.42
N LEU A 360 11.07 14.04 -2.43
CA LEU A 360 11.35 14.90 -3.59
C LEU A 360 10.07 15.32 -4.32
N ALA A 361 9.05 14.46 -4.32
CA ALA A 361 7.78 14.72 -5.00
C ALA A 361 6.83 15.61 -4.18
N VAL A 362 7.04 15.72 -2.88
CA VAL A 362 6.11 16.37 -1.93
C VAL A 362 6.63 17.71 -1.43
N THR A 363 7.95 17.82 -1.33
CA THR A 363 8.63 19.07 -0.99
C THR A 363 8.52 20.07 -2.12
N ASP A 364 8.60 21.34 -1.77
CA ASP A 364 8.75 22.43 -2.72
C ASP A 364 10.09 22.32 -3.50
N GLU A 365 10.21 23.09 -4.59
CA GLU A 365 11.38 23.07 -5.50
C GLU A 365 12.73 23.36 -4.82
N SER A 366 12.73 23.76 -3.53
CA SER A 366 13.94 23.99 -2.74
C SER A 366 14.64 22.70 -2.29
N THR A 367 13.92 21.56 -2.23
CA THR A 367 14.51 20.29 -1.83
C THR A 367 15.14 19.59 -3.03
N THR A 368 16.47 19.53 -3.03
CA THR A 368 17.26 18.87 -4.07
C THR A 368 17.70 17.48 -3.62
N SER A 369 18.13 16.66 -4.59
CA SER A 369 18.80 15.39 -4.32
C SER A 369 20.01 15.54 -3.40
N LEU A 370 20.75 16.65 -3.51
CA LEU A 370 21.88 16.98 -2.65
C LEU A 370 21.44 17.24 -1.20
N THR A 371 20.33 17.95 -0.99
CA THR A 371 19.77 18.19 0.35
C THR A 371 19.45 16.87 1.05
N LEU A 372 18.82 15.93 0.35
CA LEU A 372 18.49 14.61 0.91
C LEU A 372 19.73 13.74 1.13
N GLN A 373 20.73 13.80 0.26
CA GLN A 373 22.02 13.12 0.47
C GLN A 373 22.73 13.64 1.73
N ASN A 374 22.74 14.96 1.94
CA ASN A 374 23.31 15.56 3.15
C ASN A 374 22.54 15.18 4.41
N LEU A 375 21.20 15.08 4.32
CA LEU A 375 20.35 14.56 5.39
C LEU A 375 20.75 13.13 5.77
N VAL A 376 20.80 12.22 4.79
CA VAL A 376 21.18 10.82 5.00
C VAL A 376 22.60 10.72 5.58
N LEU A 377 23.56 11.47 5.04
CA LEU A 377 24.92 11.51 5.57
C LEU A 377 24.98 12.00 7.02
N GLY A 378 24.21 13.03 7.36
CA GLY A 378 24.09 13.53 8.73
C GLY A 378 23.55 12.48 9.69
N LEU A 379 22.55 11.71 9.27
CA LEU A 379 21.95 10.64 10.07
C LEU A 379 22.88 9.42 10.19
N ARG A 380 23.61 9.07 9.13
CA ARG A 380 24.59 7.97 9.11
C ARG A 380 25.65 8.11 10.19
N ASN A 381 26.08 9.34 10.49
CA ASN A 381 27.07 9.60 11.54
C ASN A 381 26.58 9.29 12.97
N LEU A 382 25.27 9.08 13.15
CA LEU A 382 24.65 8.86 14.46
C LEU A 382 24.22 7.41 14.69
N VAL A 383 24.37 6.55 13.68
CA VAL A 383 23.84 5.18 13.69
C VAL A 383 24.92 4.19 13.25
N HIS A 384 24.79 2.93 13.70
CA HIS A 384 25.70 1.86 13.35
C HIS A 384 25.66 1.55 11.84
N SER A 385 24.46 1.48 11.26
CA SER A 385 24.29 1.22 9.83
C SER A 385 22.98 1.82 9.32
N THR A 386 22.94 2.14 8.02
CA THR A 386 21.74 2.67 7.36
C THR A 386 21.31 1.78 6.19
N LEU A 387 20.03 1.41 6.17
CA LEU A 387 19.38 0.74 5.05
C LEU A 387 18.40 1.74 4.42
N LEU A 388 18.65 2.10 3.16
CA LEU A 388 17.82 3.05 2.43
C LEU A 388 17.09 2.33 1.30
N THR A 389 15.84 2.70 1.05
CA THR A 389 15.10 2.22 -0.12
C THR A 389 14.66 3.37 -1.01
N LEU A 390 14.76 3.14 -2.33
CA LEU A 390 14.39 4.08 -3.38
C LEU A 390 13.67 3.36 -4.52
N SER A 391 12.76 4.05 -5.21
CA SER A 391 12.22 3.54 -6.48
C SER A 391 13.21 3.74 -7.63
N ALA A 392 13.38 2.72 -8.46
CA ALA A 392 14.28 2.73 -9.61
C ALA A 392 13.57 2.81 -10.96
N ASP A 393 12.24 2.86 -10.98
CA ASP A 393 11.41 2.86 -12.21
C ASP A 393 11.78 3.99 -13.18
N THR A 394 11.52 5.23 -12.79
CA THR A 394 11.78 6.42 -13.60
C THR A 394 13.28 6.72 -13.73
N PRO A 395 14.09 6.59 -12.66
CA PRO A 395 15.53 6.88 -12.69
C PRO A 395 16.35 6.05 -13.69
N LEU A 396 16.07 4.76 -13.85
CA LEU A 396 16.94 3.85 -14.59
C LEU A 396 16.38 3.41 -15.95
N VAL A 397 15.08 3.63 -16.22
CA VAL A 397 14.40 3.09 -17.41
C VAL A 397 14.03 4.18 -18.42
N THR A 398 13.73 5.40 -17.98
CA THR A 398 13.16 6.46 -18.85
C THR A 398 14.08 7.67 -18.99
N THR A 399 14.05 8.32 -20.14
CA THR A 399 14.71 9.62 -20.34
C THR A 399 14.11 10.67 -19.41
N GLN A 400 14.92 11.34 -18.61
CA GLN A 400 14.46 12.36 -17.67
C GLN A 400 14.20 13.69 -18.39
N ALA A 401 12.93 14.12 -18.43
CA ALA A 401 12.48 15.38 -19.02
C ALA A 401 12.35 16.48 -17.96
N THR A 402 11.78 16.15 -16.80
CA THR A 402 11.47 17.13 -15.74
C THR A 402 12.63 17.33 -14.76
N THR A 403 12.58 18.42 -13.98
CA THR A 403 13.54 18.66 -12.88
C THR A 403 13.41 17.60 -11.80
N LEU A 404 12.18 17.26 -11.41
CA LEU A 404 11.90 16.18 -10.45
C LEU A 404 12.49 14.84 -10.89
N GLU A 405 12.32 14.46 -12.15
CA GLU A 405 12.89 13.22 -12.70
C GLU A 405 14.42 13.24 -12.66
N ARG A 406 15.05 14.38 -12.99
CA ARG A 406 16.51 14.54 -12.92
C ARG A 406 17.02 14.49 -11.49
N GLU A 407 16.35 15.12 -10.54
CA GLU A 407 16.71 15.06 -9.12
C GLU A 407 16.52 13.66 -8.55
N HIS A 408 15.43 12.98 -8.88
CA HIS A 408 15.21 11.59 -8.46
C HIS A 408 16.29 10.66 -9.06
N ALA A 409 16.61 10.79 -10.35
CA ALA A 409 17.69 10.04 -10.97
C ALA A 409 19.05 10.31 -10.31
N SER A 410 19.37 11.58 -10.05
CA SER A 410 20.56 12.01 -9.32
C SER A 410 20.64 11.37 -7.93
N LEU A 411 19.53 11.39 -7.17
CA LEU A 411 19.48 10.78 -5.84
C LEU A 411 19.75 9.27 -5.89
N VAL A 412 19.09 8.53 -6.77
CA VAL A 412 19.26 7.07 -6.89
C VAL A 412 20.68 6.71 -7.31
N LEU A 413 21.21 7.36 -8.35
CA LEU A 413 22.55 7.07 -8.87
C LEU A 413 23.64 7.44 -7.86
N SER A 414 23.53 8.60 -7.21
CA SER A 414 24.51 9.04 -6.20
C SER A 414 24.48 8.16 -4.97
N THR A 415 23.29 7.74 -4.53
CA THR A 415 23.13 6.81 -3.41
C THR A 415 23.66 5.42 -3.77
N ALA A 416 23.39 4.91 -4.97
CA ALA A 416 23.89 3.63 -5.43
C ALA A 416 25.43 3.61 -5.52
N HIS A 417 26.04 4.72 -5.92
CA HIS A 417 27.49 4.86 -5.92
C HIS A 417 28.10 4.91 -4.51
N ALA A 418 27.41 5.56 -3.57
CA ALA A 418 27.86 5.68 -2.18
C ALA A 418 27.51 4.48 -1.29
N ALA A 419 26.69 3.54 -1.79
CA ALA A 419 26.27 2.36 -1.04
C ALA A 419 27.34 1.26 -1.09
N ASP A 420 27.54 0.60 0.04
CA ASP A 420 28.44 -0.55 0.15
C ASP A 420 27.81 -1.78 -0.51
N ALA A 421 26.51 -1.97 -0.37
CA ALA A 421 25.78 -3.03 -1.06
C ALA A 421 24.47 -2.51 -1.66
N VAL A 422 24.13 -3.03 -2.85
CA VAL A 422 22.90 -2.72 -3.58
C VAL A 422 22.11 -4.01 -3.82
N LEU A 423 20.90 -4.06 -3.28
CA LEU A 423 19.93 -5.14 -3.49
C LEU A 423 18.84 -4.61 -4.44
N ALA A 424 18.96 -4.90 -5.72
CA ALA A 424 18.05 -4.43 -6.75
C ALA A 424 16.95 -5.46 -7.03
N LEU A 425 15.71 -5.09 -6.74
CA LEU A 425 14.53 -5.89 -7.08
C LEU A 425 14.06 -5.53 -8.48
N ARG A 426 13.90 -6.55 -9.32
CA ARG A 426 13.40 -6.41 -10.69
C ARG A 426 12.31 -7.44 -10.97
N MET A 427 11.44 -7.10 -11.91
CA MET A 427 10.54 -8.06 -12.52
C MET A 427 11.33 -9.05 -13.38
N LEU A 428 10.72 -10.21 -13.66
CA LEU A 428 11.27 -11.15 -14.63
C LEU A 428 11.20 -10.55 -16.04
N ASP A 429 12.29 -10.69 -16.80
CA ASP A 429 12.36 -10.22 -18.20
C ASP A 429 11.33 -10.93 -19.10
N THR A 430 10.94 -12.16 -18.73
CA THR A 430 9.92 -12.96 -19.43
C THR A 430 8.48 -12.63 -19.05
N GLY A 431 8.26 -11.67 -18.15
CA GLY A 431 6.93 -11.36 -17.59
C GLY A 431 6.57 -12.16 -16.34
N THR A 432 5.32 -12.09 -15.91
CA THR A 432 4.88 -12.67 -14.62
C THR A 432 4.82 -14.19 -14.66
N ALA A 433 5.25 -14.84 -13.58
CA ALA A 433 5.17 -16.29 -13.39
C ALA A 433 4.35 -16.61 -12.13
N ARG A 434 3.66 -17.76 -12.13
CA ARG A 434 2.81 -18.18 -11.00
C ARG A 434 3.62 -18.40 -9.71
N ASP A 435 4.83 -18.95 -9.85
CA ASP A 435 5.66 -19.40 -8.73
C ASP A 435 6.91 -18.54 -8.51
N VAL A 436 7.04 -17.42 -9.23
CA VAL A 436 8.17 -16.47 -9.10
C VAL A 436 7.63 -15.05 -9.19
N SER A 437 7.86 -14.27 -8.14
CA SER A 437 7.44 -12.87 -8.05
C SER A 437 8.42 -11.94 -8.76
N GLY A 438 9.73 -12.23 -8.71
CA GLY A 438 10.74 -11.42 -9.36
C GLY A 438 12.15 -11.93 -9.15
N VAL A 439 13.12 -11.09 -9.50
CA VAL A 439 14.56 -11.33 -9.31
C VAL A 439 15.10 -10.31 -8.33
N VAL A 440 15.94 -10.76 -7.40
CA VAL A 440 16.80 -9.89 -6.58
C VAL A 440 18.22 -10.03 -7.10
N ARG A 441 18.80 -8.92 -7.55
CA ARG A 441 20.20 -8.82 -7.95
C ARG A 441 20.95 -8.13 -6.81
N ILE A 442 22.02 -8.75 -6.34
CA ILE A 442 22.83 -8.25 -5.24
C ILE A 442 24.22 -7.93 -5.77
N THR A 443 24.67 -6.71 -5.47
CA THR A 443 26.02 -6.23 -5.76
C THR A 443 26.62 -5.68 -4.47
N GLY A 444 27.87 -6.02 -4.16
CA GLY A 444 28.62 -5.46 -3.04
C GLY A 444 29.94 -6.21 -2.81
N PRO A 445 30.69 -5.90 -1.75
CA PRO A 445 32.00 -6.49 -1.47
C PRO A 445 31.97 -8.02 -1.43
N SER A 446 30.90 -8.60 -0.89
CA SER A 446 30.74 -10.05 -0.79
C SER A 446 30.45 -10.75 -2.12
N THR A 447 30.08 -10.01 -3.17
CA THR A 447 29.84 -10.55 -4.51
C THR A 447 30.98 -10.30 -5.49
N GLU A 448 32.01 -9.52 -5.12
CA GLU A 448 33.17 -9.27 -5.98
C GLU A 448 33.91 -10.57 -6.34
N GLU A 449 34.05 -11.48 -5.38
CA GLU A 449 34.66 -12.80 -5.60
C GLU A 449 33.82 -13.71 -6.52
N MET A 450 32.52 -13.44 -6.67
CA MET A 450 31.57 -14.24 -7.46
C MET A 450 31.28 -13.65 -8.85
N GLY A 451 32.13 -12.75 -9.35
CA GLY A 451 31.94 -12.10 -10.66
C GLY A 451 31.15 -10.79 -10.59
N GLY A 452 31.11 -10.16 -9.41
CA GLY A 452 30.63 -8.79 -9.20
C GLY A 452 29.16 -8.68 -8.82
N ALA A 453 28.29 -9.59 -9.25
CA ALA A 453 26.88 -9.58 -8.86
C ALA A 453 26.26 -10.98 -8.87
N VAL A 454 25.34 -11.22 -7.94
CA VAL A 454 24.60 -12.48 -7.81
C VAL A 454 23.11 -12.23 -8.03
N GLU A 455 22.43 -13.17 -8.67
CA GLU A 455 21.00 -13.07 -8.94
C GLU A 455 20.23 -14.26 -8.38
N TYR A 456 19.16 -13.96 -7.64
CA TYR A 456 18.24 -14.95 -7.10
C TYR A 456 16.82 -14.68 -7.54
N LEU A 457 16.07 -15.76 -7.77
CA LEU A 457 14.62 -15.68 -7.97
C LEU A 457 13.94 -15.67 -6.61
N TYR A 458 12.91 -14.86 -6.43
CA TYR A 458 12.12 -14.88 -5.21
C TYR A 458 10.63 -15.02 -5.50
N HIS A 459 9.91 -15.63 -4.56
CA HIS A 459 8.47 -15.77 -4.59
C HIS A 459 7.88 -15.38 -3.24
N VAL A 460 7.02 -14.37 -3.24
CA VAL A 460 6.28 -13.90 -2.06
C VAL A 460 4.89 -14.51 -2.07
N VAL A 461 4.58 -15.27 -1.02
CA VAL A 461 3.28 -15.91 -0.81
C VAL A 461 2.35 -14.96 -0.05
N ALA A 462 1.04 -15.07 -0.24
CA ALA A 462 0.05 -14.18 0.36
C ALA A 462 0.06 -14.17 1.91
N ASP A 463 0.57 -15.22 2.55
CA ASP A 463 0.76 -15.33 4.00
C ASP A 463 2.01 -14.59 4.52
N GLY A 464 2.78 -13.94 3.63
CA GLY A 464 4.04 -13.27 3.96
C GLY A 464 5.27 -14.19 3.91
N GLY A 465 5.08 -15.48 3.61
CA GLY A 465 6.16 -16.42 3.34
C GLY A 465 6.95 -15.99 2.10
N VAL A 466 8.28 -16.15 2.13
CA VAL A 466 9.14 -15.88 0.98
C VAL A 466 10.05 -17.07 0.75
N LYS A 467 10.13 -17.49 -0.51
CA LYS A 467 11.09 -18.49 -0.99
C LYS A 467 12.05 -17.81 -1.94
N VAL A 468 13.33 -18.17 -1.84
CA VAL A 468 14.40 -17.66 -2.70
C VAL A 468 15.11 -18.86 -3.30
N PHE A 469 15.41 -18.78 -4.58
CA PHE A 469 15.97 -19.85 -5.39
C PHE A 469 17.15 -19.30 -6.19
N GLU A 470 18.16 -20.13 -6.41
CA GLU A 470 19.20 -19.84 -7.40
C GLU A 470 18.59 -19.80 -8.80
N ARG A 471 19.05 -18.86 -9.62
CA ARG A 471 18.68 -18.83 -11.03
C ARG A 471 19.39 -20.00 -11.72
N GLY A 472 18.65 -21.06 -12.05
CA GLY A 472 19.19 -22.21 -12.78
C GLY A 472 19.90 -21.74 -14.06
N THR A 473 21.15 -22.16 -14.21
CA THR A 473 21.98 -21.92 -15.40
C THR A 473 21.54 -22.75 -16.58
#